data_AF-A0A919GV58-F1
#
_entry.id   AF-A0A919GV58-F1
#
_cell.length_a   1.000
_cell.length_b   1.000
_cell.length_c   1.000
_cell.angle_alpha   90.00
_cell.angle_beta   90.00
_cell.angle_gamma   90.00
#
_symmetry.space_group_name_H-M   'P 1'
#
loop_
_entity.id
_entity.type
_entity.pdbx_description
1 polymer ?
#
loop_
_entity_poly.entity_id
_entity_poly.type
_entity_poly.pdbx_seq_one_letter_code
_entity_poly.pdbx_strand_id
1 'polypeptide(L)'
;MRGRVASERGVAVAVPMCPLCSDDEDVEARTLDGGRRMVRHRCGYEWEHREAAPVQKNPPRAFGDLKARFPKPEDVDPARRERVDRLKEQYLAVRPGSAPEVAAYWAKYQRVFSPEGLRTGSPRLLKDFANSEIGARPGNQATFNSAWNDMGDALAGEATRATVEYLLYGPADVPLEDRFQQLLDGAKPFAMTGFKEALLTRVLCVVHPDRFLTILKYTTEAGGKREIARKVYGLELPAPESVNWTRGRLILWSNDLLHTLVGDGFAHQQHSAAFLWWAKDRVEEHA
;
A
#
# COMPACT_ATOMS: atom_id res chain seq x y z
N MET A 1 21.43 -40.70 32.60
CA MET A 1 21.02 -39.41 33.21
C MET A 1 21.41 -38.28 32.26
N ARG A 2 20.43 -37.66 31.59
CA ARG A 2 20.63 -36.54 30.66
C ARG A 2 20.17 -35.26 31.35
N GLY A 3 21.06 -34.28 31.50
CA GLY A 3 20.74 -32.95 32.00
C GLY A 3 20.33 -32.02 30.86
N ARG A 4 19.11 -31.45 30.95
CA ARG A 4 18.66 -30.33 30.13
C ARG A 4 19.33 -29.05 30.62
N VAL A 5 19.75 -28.19 29.68
CA VAL A 5 19.88 -26.75 29.93
C VAL A 5 18.83 -26.08 29.05
N ALA A 6 17.86 -25.44 29.69
CA ALA A 6 16.93 -24.53 29.04
C ALA A 6 17.65 -23.20 28.79
N SER A 7 17.49 -22.64 27.60
CA SER A 7 17.83 -21.24 27.32
C SER A 7 16.64 -20.59 26.62
N GLU A 8 16.19 -19.50 27.23
CA GLU A 8 15.07 -18.67 26.83
C GLU A 8 15.39 -17.89 25.53
N ARG A 9 14.35 -17.70 24.70
CA ARG A 9 14.32 -16.80 23.52
C ARG A 9 15.37 -17.10 22.43
N GLY A 10 15.11 -18.13 21.63
CA GLY A 10 15.83 -18.36 20.38
C GLY A 10 15.28 -17.50 19.24
N VAL A 11 15.92 -16.35 18.97
CA VAL A 11 16.04 -15.88 17.58
C VAL A 11 16.82 -16.97 16.86
N ALA A 12 16.28 -17.53 15.78
CA ALA A 12 17.02 -18.45 14.93
C ALA A 12 18.23 -17.69 14.34
N VAL A 13 19.41 -17.88 14.94
CA VAL A 13 20.67 -17.37 14.41
C VAL A 13 21.07 -18.32 13.30
N ALA A 14 21.29 -17.78 12.10
CA ALA A 14 21.74 -18.58 10.96
C ALA A 14 23.06 -19.28 11.33
N VAL A 15 23.10 -20.61 11.17
CA VAL A 15 24.33 -21.39 11.34
C VAL A 15 25.25 -21.05 10.16
N PRO A 16 26.50 -20.61 10.39
CA PRO A 16 27.39 -20.21 9.31
C PRO A 16 27.87 -21.43 8.53
N MET A 17 27.53 -21.51 7.24
CA MET A 17 28.03 -22.55 6.33
C MET A 17 29.55 -22.48 6.18
N CYS A 18 30.22 -23.62 6.22
CA CYS A 18 31.66 -23.70 5.96
C CYS A 18 31.97 -23.30 4.51
N PRO A 19 32.79 -22.26 4.26
CA PRO A 19 33.10 -21.81 2.89
C PRO A 19 33.82 -22.85 2.04
N LEU A 20 34.55 -23.78 2.67
CA LEU A 20 35.30 -24.83 1.99
C LEU A 20 34.44 -26.03 1.64
N CYS A 21 33.50 -26.37 2.51
CA CYS A 21 32.80 -27.66 2.51
C CYS A 21 31.31 -27.52 2.18
N SER A 22 30.79 -26.27 2.16
CA SER A 22 29.38 -25.91 1.97
C SER A 22 28.41 -26.71 2.86
N ASP A 23 28.89 -27.05 4.05
CA ASP A 23 28.23 -27.88 5.07
C ASP A 23 28.14 -27.04 6.36
N ASP A 24 27.02 -27.16 7.08
CA ASP A 24 26.72 -26.44 8.32
C ASP A 24 26.56 -27.37 9.53
N GLU A 25 26.73 -28.68 9.37
CA GLU A 25 26.79 -29.64 10.47
C GLU A 25 28.16 -29.58 11.18
N ASP A 26 28.19 -29.86 12.48
CA ASP A 26 29.42 -29.93 13.30
C ASP A 26 30.33 -28.68 13.26
N VAL A 27 29.72 -27.49 13.40
CA VAL A 27 30.41 -26.20 13.47
C VAL A 27 30.66 -25.77 14.92
N GLU A 28 31.92 -25.58 15.29
CA GLU A 28 32.33 -25.05 16.60
C GLU A 28 32.69 -23.57 16.51
N ALA A 29 32.17 -22.74 17.43
CA ALA A 29 32.46 -21.31 17.46
C ALA A 29 33.05 -20.89 18.82
N ARG A 30 34.21 -20.22 18.80
CA ARG A 30 34.82 -19.58 19.97
C ARG A 30 34.78 -18.05 19.82
N THR A 31 34.41 -17.37 20.91
CA THR A 31 34.40 -15.90 20.95
C THR A 31 35.79 -15.37 21.23
N LEU A 32 36.21 -14.37 20.48
CA LEU A 32 37.44 -13.60 20.66
C LEU A 32 37.13 -12.20 21.21
N ASP A 33 38.14 -11.53 21.74
CA ASP A 33 38.01 -10.16 22.21
C ASP A 33 37.59 -9.20 21.10
N GLY A 34 36.64 -8.32 21.42
CA GLY A 34 36.05 -7.35 20.49
C GLY A 34 34.83 -7.86 19.71
N GLY A 35 34.13 -8.89 20.19
CA GLY A 35 32.88 -9.38 19.57
C GLY A 35 33.08 -10.18 18.28
N ARG A 36 34.33 -10.56 17.97
CA ARG A 36 34.66 -11.44 16.85
C ARG A 36 34.46 -12.89 17.25
N ARG A 37 33.99 -13.73 16.33
CA ARG A 37 33.86 -15.18 16.57
C ARG A 37 34.75 -15.91 15.58
N MET A 38 35.63 -16.76 16.08
CA MET A 38 36.37 -17.70 15.26
C MET A 38 35.55 -18.98 15.16
N VAL A 39 35.26 -19.40 13.95
CA VAL A 39 34.44 -20.57 13.64
C VAL A 39 35.32 -21.63 13.00
N ARG A 40 35.18 -22.88 13.45
CA ARG A 40 35.89 -24.04 12.94
C ARG A 40 34.88 -25.09 12.53
N HIS A 41 35.03 -25.61 11.31
CA HIS A 41 34.27 -26.76 10.85
C HIS A 41 35.10 -28.04 10.98
N ARG A 42 34.45 -29.21 11.08
CA ARG A 42 35.12 -30.52 11.16
C ARG A 42 36.13 -30.79 10.04
N CYS A 43 35.96 -30.17 8.87
CA CYS A 43 36.92 -30.28 7.76
C CYS A 43 38.25 -29.55 8.02
N GLY A 44 38.43 -28.95 9.20
CA GLY A 44 39.65 -28.30 9.65
C GLY A 44 39.78 -26.83 9.25
N TYR A 45 38.82 -26.31 8.46
CA TYR A 45 38.79 -24.91 8.04
C TYR A 45 38.34 -24.00 9.17
N GLU A 46 39.14 -22.96 9.46
CA GLU A 46 38.85 -21.92 10.44
C GLU A 46 38.62 -20.58 9.74
N TRP A 47 37.56 -19.85 10.12
CA TRP A 47 37.27 -18.52 9.59
C TRP A 47 36.70 -17.59 10.66
N GLU A 48 36.95 -16.29 10.53
CA GLU A 48 36.30 -15.29 11.37
C GLU A 48 34.90 -15.00 10.84
N HIS A 49 33.88 -15.31 11.64
CA HIS A 49 32.52 -14.87 11.39
C HIS A 49 32.31 -13.50 12.05
N ARG A 50 32.25 -12.46 11.21
CA ARG A 50 31.73 -11.15 11.64
C ARG A 50 30.21 -11.23 11.59
N GLU A 51 29.55 -11.19 12.74
CA GLU A 51 28.12 -10.87 12.74
C GLU A 51 27.95 -9.55 12.00
N ALA A 52 27.13 -9.55 10.94
CA ALA A 52 26.75 -8.30 10.30
C ALA A 52 26.21 -7.39 11.40
N ALA A 53 26.81 -6.21 11.55
CA ALA A 53 26.35 -5.24 12.53
C ALA A 53 24.83 -5.12 12.39
N PRO A 54 24.06 -5.28 13.49
CA PRO A 54 22.62 -5.17 13.39
C PRO A 54 22.34 -3.83 12.74
N VAL A 55 21.67 -3.85 11.58
CA VAL A 55 21.18 -2.63 10.93
C VAL A 55 20.42 -1.91 12.02
N GLN A 56 20.94 -0.76 12.48
CA GLN A 56 20.27 0.03 13.49
C GLN A 56 18.92 0.43 12.88
N LYS A 57 17.87 -0.32 13.22
CA LYS A 57 16.50 0.12 13.00
C LYS A 57 16.37 1.34 13.89
N ASN A 58 16.47 2.52 13.28
CA ASN A 58 16.17 3.78 13.94
C ASN A 58 14.90 3.59 14.77
N PRO A 59 14.85 4.12 16.01
CA PRO A 59 13.66 4.01 16.84
C PRO A 59 12.43 4.43 16.02
N PRO A 60 11.28 3.75 16.20
CA PRO A 60 10.07 4.08 15.46
C PRO A 60 9.73 5.54 15.74
N ARG A 61 9.98 6.39 14.74
CA ARG A 61 9.69 7.83 14.83
C ARG A 61 8.18 8.02 14.98
N ALA A 62 7.79 9.01 15.77
CA ALA A 62 6.39 9.31 15.97
C ALA A 62 5.70 9.63 14.63
N PHE A 63 4.42 9.27 14.52
CA PHE A 63 3.63 9.45 13.30
C PHE A 63 3.72 10.88 12.73
N GLY A 64 3.65 11.89 13.60
CA GLY A 64 3.75 13.31 13.23
C GLY A 64 5.07 13.66 12.55
N ASP A 65 6.20 13.14 13.06
CA ASP A 65 7.54 13.41 12.51
C ASP A 65 7.71 12.81 11.11
N LEU A 66 7.13 11.63 10.89
CA LEU A 66 7.16 10.97 9.59
C LEU A 66 6.30 11.72 8.58
N LYS A 67 5.11 12.17 8.97
CA LYS A 67 4.21 12.94 8.11
C LYS A 67 4.77 14.32 7.76
N ALA A 68 5.45 14.99 8.70
CA ALA A 68 6.06 16.30 8.46
C ALA A 68 7.17 16.29 7.39
N ARG A 69 7.78 15.13 7.15
CA ARG A 69 8.82 14.88 6.15
C ARG A 69 8.28 14.36 4.81
N PHE A 70 6.99 14.07 4.72
CA PHE A 70 6.37 13.71 3.45
C PHE A 70 6.37 14.91 2.51
N PRO A 71 6.56 14.73 1.19
CA PRO A 71 6.48 15.82 0.23
C PRO A 71 5.18 16.61 0.38
N LYS A 72 5.27 17.93 0.19
CA LYS A 72 4.18 18.88 0.40
C LYS A 72 3.88 19.66 -0.87
N PRO A 73 2.72 20.34 -0.96
CA PRO A 73 2.41 21.19 -2.09
C PRO A 73 3.46 22.27 -2.35
N GLU A 74 4.09 22.79 -1.29
CA GLU A 74 5.11 23.84 -1.37
C GLU A 74 6.43 23.36 -2.00
N ASP A 75 6.64 22.03 -2.09
CA ASP A 75 7.83 21.44 -2.71
C ASP A 75 7.75 21.42 -4.24
N VAL A 76 6.60 21.81 -4.83
CA VAL A 76 6.43 21.90 -6.29
C VAL A 76 7.04 23.19 -6.81
N ASP A 77 7.96 23.06 -7.77
CA ASP A 77 8.55 24.19 -8.48
C ASP A 77 7.46 25.13 -9.04
N PRO A 78 7.55 26.47 -8.83
CA PRO A 78 6.53 27.40 -9.30
C PRO A 78 6.24 27.33 -10.81
N ALA A 79 7.25 27.11 -11.65
CA ALA A 79 7.07 26.99 -13.09
C ALA A 79 6.37 25.67 -13.46
N ARG A 80 6.65 24.59 -12.71
CA ARG A 80 5.87 23.33 -12.82
C ARG A 80 4.41 23.56 -12.45
N ARG A 81 4.14 24.25 -11.35
CA ARG A 81 2.78 24.57 -10.90
C ARG A 81 2.01 25.36 -11.96
N GLU A 82 2.60 26.43 -12.48
CA GLU A 82 1.99 27.25 -13.53
C GLU A 82 1.69 26.44 -14.82
N ARG A 83 2.58 25.52 -15.19
CA ARG A 83 2.32 24.60 -16.32
C ARG A 83 1.12 23.70 -16.05
N VAL A 84 1.00 23.14 -14.86
CA VAL A 84 -0.13 22.28 -14.49
C VAL A 84 -1.44 23.07 -14.47
N ASP A 85 -1.42 24.33 -14.01
CA ASP A 85 -2.59 25.20 -14.03
C ASP A 85 -3.06 25.49 -15.46
N ARG A 86 -2.14 25.77 -16.40
CA ARG A 86 -2.48 25.90 -17.83
C ARG A 86 -3.07 24.61 -18.42
N LEU A 87 -2.51 23.45 -18.06
CA LEU A 87 -3.04 22.15 -18.47
C LEU A 87 -4.46 21.93 -17.93
N LYS A 88 -4.71 22.34 -16.68
CA LYS A 88 -6.04 22.26 -16.06
C LYS A 88 -7.04 23.16 -16.77
N GLU A 89 -6.68 24.40 -17.11
CA GLU A 89 -7.53 25.30 -17.90
C GLU A 89 -7.90 24.69 -19.25
N GLN A 90 -6.93 24.10 -19.97
CA GLN A 90 -7.16 23.42 -21.24
C GLN A 90 -8.12 22.24 -21.08
N TYR A 91 -7.91 21.42 -20.05
CA TYR A 91 -8.75 20.25 -19.79
C TYR A 91 -10.19 20.64 -19.44
N LEU A 92 -10.36 21.66 -18.59
CA LEU A 92 -11.67 22.17 -18.18
C LEU A 92 -12.40 22.91 -19.31
N ALA A 93 -11.69 23.49 -20.28
CA ALA A 93 -12.31 24.12 -21.45
C ALA A 93 -13.06 23.11 -22.34
N VAL A 94 -12.58 21.87 -22.40
CA VAL A 94 -13.20 20.79 -23.20
C VAL A 94 -14.36 20.11 -22.45
N ARG A 95 -14.48 20.35 -21.13
CA ARG A 95 -15.50 19.78 -20.22
C ARG A 95 -15.87 18.32 -20.53
N PRO A 96 -14.94 17.35 -20.36
CA PRO A 96 -15.33 15.95 -20.44
C PRO A 96 -16.44 15.68 -19.42
N GLY A 97 -17.61 15.26 -19.92
CA GLY A 97 -18.80 15.04 -19.09
C GLY A 97 -18.57 13.94 -18.05
N SER A 98 -19.20 14.08 -16.88
CA SER A 98 -19.27 13.00 -15.91
C SER A 98 -20.21 11.91 -16.42
N ALA A 99 -19.81 10.64 -16.29
CA ALA A 99 -20.65 9.51 -16.67
C ALA A 99 -21.73 9.30 -15.60
N PRO A 100 -23.04 9.50 -15.89
CA PRO A 100 -24.11 9.43 -14.88
C PRO A 100 -24.19 8.08 -14.16
N GLU A 101 -23.80 7.01 -14.85
CA GLU A 101 -23.67 5.66 -14.31
C GLU A 101 -22.73 5.57 -13.11
N VAL A 102 -21.69 6.41 -13.03
CA VAL A 102 -20.75 6.41 -11.90
C VAL A 102 -21.41 6.94 -10.65
N ALA A 103 -22.17 8.03 -10.74
CA ALA A 103 -22.87 8.61 -9.60
C ALA A 103 -23.89 7.62 -9.01
N ALA A 104 -24.68 6.96 -9.87
CA ALA A 104 -25.61 5.93 -9.46
C ALA A 104 -24.90 4.72 -8.83
N TYR A 105 -23.78 4.29 -9.42
CA TYR A 105 -22.96 3.20 -8.90
C TYR A 105 -22.36 3.53 -7.53
N TRP A 106 -21.83 4.73 -7.33
CA TRP A 106 -21.31 5.18 -6.02
C TRP A 106 -22.41 5.26 -4.98
N ALA A 107 -23.56 5.86 -5.29
CA ALA A 107 -24.70 5.93 -4.36
C ALA A 107 -25.19 4.52 -3.96
N LYS A 108 -25.19 3.56 -4.89
CA LYS A 108 -25.47 2.15 -4.58
C LYS A 108 -24.44 1.61 -3.57
N TYR A 109 -23.15 1.74 -3.84
CA TYR A 109 -22.12 1.13 -3.00
C TYR A 109 -21.83 1.86 -1.69
N GLN A 110 -22.13 3.16 -1.59
CA GLN A 110 -22.16 3.87 -0.32
C GLN A 110 -23.20 3.26 0.64
N ARG A 111 -24.38 2.90 0.12
CA ARG A 111 -25.39 2.18 0.91
C ARG A 111 -24.90 0.78 1.30
N VAL A 112 -24.30 0.04 0.37
CA VAL A 112 -23.72 -1.30 0.65
C VAL A 112 -22.62 -1.23 1.71
N PHE A 113 -21.79 -0.20 1.70
CA PHE A 113 -20.68 -0.06 2.64
C PHE A 113 -21.04 0.70 3.92
N SER A 114 -22.29 1.10 4.10
CA SER A 114 -22.79 1.62 5.39
C SER A 114 -22.75 0.52 6.46
N PRO A 115 -22.77 0.86 7.77
CA PRO A 115 -22.76 -0.15 8.83
C PRO A 115 -23.93 -1.15 8.73
N GLU A 116 -25.11 -0.70 8.30
CA GLU A 116 -26.27 -1.57 8.07
C GLU A 116 -26.10 -2.38 6.79
N GLY A 117 -25.73 -1.72 5.68
CA GLY A 117 -25.58 -2.37 4.38
C GLY A 117 -24.51 -3.45 4.37
N LEU A 118 -23.44 -3.28 5.15
CA LEU A 118 -22.45 -4.34 5.34
C LEU A 118 -23.12 -5.53 6.02
N ARG A 119 -23.79 -5.36 7.15
CA ARG A 119 -24.45 -6.45 7.90
C ARG A 119 -25.47 -7.23 7.09
N THR A 120 -26.31 -6.57 6.28
CA THR A 120 -27.43 -7.22 5.58
C THR A 120 -27.18 -7.46 4.09
N GLY A 121 -26.08 -6.94 3.54
CA GLY A 121 -25.81 -6.95 2.10
C GLY A 121 -25.58 -8.35 1.53
N SER A 122 -26.06 -8.58 0.30
CA SER A 122 -25.81 -9.83 -0.42
C SER A 122 -24.31 -9.98 -0.75
N PRO A 123 -23.70 -11.15 -0.52
CA PRO A 123 -22.33 -11.44 -0.96
C PRO A 123 -22.07 -11.13 -2.43
N ARG A 124 -23.07 -11.35 -3.29
CA ARG A 124 -22.95 -11.10 -4.73
C ARG A 124 -22.64 -9.64 -5.04
N LEU A 125 -23.20 -8.69 -4.27
CA LEU A 125 -22.91 -7.27 -4.46
C LEU A 125 -21.45 -6.94 -4.18
N LEU A 126 -20.82 -7.62 -3.22
CA LEU A 126 -19.40 -7.46 -2.89
C LEU A 126 -18.50 -8.06 -3.98
N LYS A 127 -18.88 -9.21 -4.55
CA LYS A 127 -18.19 -9.80 -5.71
C LYS A 127 -18.31 -8.92 -6.94
N ASP A 128 -19.51 -8.41 -7.22
CA ASP A 128 -19.78 -7.50 -8.34
C ASP A 128 -18.98 -6.20 -8.16
N PHE A 129 -18.87 -5.70 -6.93
CA PHE A 129 -18.03 -4.54 -6.64
C PHE A 129 -16.59 -4.80 -7.03
N ALA A 130 -16.02 -5.92 -6.59
CA ALA A 130 -14.62 -6.22 -6.85
C ALA A 130 -14.30 -6.31 -8.35
N ASN A 131 -15.25 -6.80 -9.16
CA ASN A 131 -15.05 -7.06 -10.58
C ASN A 131 -15.55 -5.95 -11.52
N SER A 132 -16.31 -4.98 -11.02
CA SER A 132 -16.79 -3.86 -11.83
C SER A 132 -15.64 -2.91 -12.22
N GLU A 133 -15.70 -2.33 -13.42
CA GLU A 133 -14.78 -1.26 -13.84
C GLU A 133 -15.36 0.16 -13.65
N ILE A 134 -16.64 0.27 -13.25
CA ILE A 134 -17.34 1.55 -13.12
C ILE A 134 -16.72 2.40 -12.01
N GLY A 135 -16.43 3.66 -12.34
CA GLY A 135 -15.94 4.69 -11.42
C GLY A 135 -14.44 4.60 -11.09
N ALA A 136 -13.87 3.40 -11.03
CA ALA A 136 -12.43 3.18 -10.93
C ALA A 136 -12.08 1.73 -11.26
N ARG A 137 -11.13 1.52 -12.16
CA ARG A 137 -10.73 0.18 -12.64
C ARG A 137 -9.70 -0.47 -11.69
N PRO A 138 -10.04 -1.55 -10.95
CA PRO A 138 -9.14 -2.15 -9.96
C PRO A 138 -8.04 -3.05 -10.59
N GLY A 139 -8.12 -3.30 -11.90
CA GLY A 139 -7.21 -4.19 -12.63
C GLY A 139 -7.58 -5.67 -12.47
N ASN A 140 -6.64 -6.58 -12.73
CA ASN A 140 -6.87 -8.02 -12.65
C ASN A 140 -7.20 -8.47 -11.21
N GLN A 141 -8.35 -9.15 -11.04
CA GLN A 141 -8.83 -9.69 -9.77
C GLN A 141 -8.72 -11.22 -9.67
N ALA A 142 -7.84 -11.86 -10.43
CA ALA A 142 -7.71 -13.32 -10.46
C ALA A 142 -7.54 -13.94 -9.06
N THR A 143 -6.62 -13.41 -8.24
CA THR A 143 -6.40 -13.91 -6.87
C THR A 143 -7.63 -13.81 -5.99
N PHE A 144 -8.37 -12.69 -6.09
CA PHE A 144 -9.63 -12.52 -5.35
C PHE A 144 -10.69 -13.50 -5.83
N ASN A 145 -10.85 -13.67 -7.15
CA ASN A 145 -11.85 -14.55 -7.73
C ASN A 145 -11.55 -16.03 -7.45
N SER A 146 -10.29 -16.46 -7.51
CA SER A 146 -9.88 -17.81 -7.12
C SER A 146 -10.20 -18.08 -5.66
N ALA A 147 -9.76 -17.20 -4.75
CA ALA A 147 -10.05 -17.35 -3.32
C ALA A 147 -11.56 -17.33 -3.03
N TRP A 148 -12.32 -16.49 -3.73
CA TRP A 148 -13.77 -16.44 -3.62
C TRP A 148 -14.40 -17.78 -4.01
N ASN A 149 -13.98 -18.36 -5.13
CA ASN A 149 -14.53 -19.62 -5.63
C ASN A 149 -14.16 -20.79 -4.70
N ASP A 150 -12.95 -20.80 -4.15
CA ASP A 150 -12.48 -21.83 -3.21
C ASP A 150 -13.27 -21.81 -1.89
N MET A 151 -13.60 -20.62 -1.38
CA MET A 151 -14.35 -20.44 -0.14
C MET A 151 -15.87 -20.62 -0.30
N GLY A 152 -16.39 -20.34 -1.50
CA GLY A 152 -17.81 -20.21 -1.76
C GLY A 152 -18.40 -18.86 -1.32
N ASP A 153 -19.55 -18.49 -1.91
CA ASP A 153 -20.15 -17.16 -1.80
C ASP A 153 -20.40 -16.71 -0.35
N ALA A 154 -20.84 -17.60 0.53
CA ALA A 154 -21.17 -17.25 1.91
C ALA A 154 -19.93 -16.83 2.72
N LEU A 155 -18.89 -17.66 2.72
CA LEU A 155 -17.66 -17.40 3.48
C LEU A 155 -16.85 -16.27 2.85
N ALA A 156 -16.76 -16.21 1.53
CA ALA A 156 -16.08 -15.12 0.84
C ALA A 156 -16.79 -13.76 1.04
N GLY A 157 -18.12 -13.77 1.06
CA GLY A 157 -18.94 -12.61 1.40
C GLY A 157 -18.66 -12.09 2.81
N GLU A 158 -18.62 -12.99 3.80
CA GLU A 158 -18.31 -12.63 5.19
C GLU A 158 -16.89 -12.10 5.34
N ALA A 159 -15.89 -12.75 4.76
CA ALA A 159 -14.50 -12.26 4.80
C ALA A 159 -14.36 -10.89 4.13
N THR A 160 -15.06 -10.67 3.01
CA THR A 160 -15.04 -9.37 2.31
C THR A 160 -15.72 -8.29 3.14
N ARG A 161 -16.86 -8.61 3.77
CA ARG A 161 -17.56 -7.73 4.71
C ARG A 161 -16.65 -7.34 5.87
N ALA A 162 -16.05 -8.31 6.56
CA ALA A 162 -15.15 -8.06 7.69
C ALA A 162 -13.93 -7.22 7.29
N THR A 163 -13.41 -7.44 6.07
CA THR A 163 -12.31 -6.63 5.50
C THR A 163 -12.72 -5.17 5.34
N VAL A 164 -13.87 -4.91 4.72
CA VAL A 164 -14.39 -3.56 4.47
C VAL A 164 -14.79 -2.88 5.77
N GLU A 165 -15.46 -3.60 6.67
CA GLU A 165 -15.85 -3.12 7.98
C GLU A 165 -14.63 -2.72 8.80
N TYR A 166 -13.57 -3.55 8.84
CA TYR A 166 -12.34 -3.20 9.53
C TYR A 166 -11.67 -1.96 8.92
N LEU A 167 -11.66 -1.84 7.58
CA LEU A 167 -11.10 -0.68 6.90
C LEU A 167 -11.82 0.63 7.28
N LEU A 168 -13.16 0.62 7.28
CA LEU A 168 -13.99 1.82 7.45
C LEU A 168 -14.27 2.12 8.92
N TYR A 169 -14.62 1.08 9.68
CA TYR A 169 -15.21 1.14 11.03
C TYR A 169 -14.42 0.35 12.06
N GLY A 170 -13.18 -0.05 11.76
CA GLY A 170 -12.31 -0.67 12.75
C GLY A 170 -12.04 0.22 13.98
N PRO A 171 -11.25 -0.27 14.95
CA PRO A 171 -11.03 0.43 16.23
C PRO A 171 -10.59 1.89 16.05
N ALA A 172 -11.17 2.79 16.83
CA ALA A 172 -10.96 4.24 16.69
C ALA A 172 -9.53 4.69 17.07
N ASP A 173 -8.84 3.89 17.86
CA ASP A 173 -7.44 4.07 18.27
C ASP A 173 -6.44 3.62 17.19
N VAL A 174 -6.90 2.93 16.14
CA VAL A 174 -6.06 2.52 15.01
C VAL A 174 -6.31 3.44 13.81
N PRO A 175 -5.35 4.30 13.42
CA PRO A 175 -5.48 5.19 12.27
C PRO A 175 -5.80 4.43 10.98
N LEU A 176 -6.51 5.08 10.06
CA LEU A 176 -6.91 4.48 8.78
C LEU A 176 -5.71 3.94 8.00
N GLU A 177 -4.57 4.64 7.99
CA GLU A 177 -3.33 4.21 7.35
C GLU A 177 -2.84 2.86 7.87
N ASP A 178 -2.93 2.66 9.19
CA ASP A 178 -2.44 1.46 9.85
C ASP A 178 -3.47 0.32 9.69
N ARG A 179 -4.79 0.60 9.70
CA ARG A 179 -5.83 -0.38 9.34
C ARG A 179 -5.62 -0.87 7.90
N PHE A 180 -5.37 0.05 6.98
CA PHE A 180 -5.08 -0.25 5.58
C PHE A 180 -3.83 -1.13 5.47
N GLN A 181 -2.74 -0.77 6.15
CA GLN A 181 -1.50 -1.56 6.17
C GLN A 181 -1.72 -2.98 6.69
N GLN A 182 -2.46 -3.14 7.80
CA GLN A 182 -2.72 -4.46 8.39
C GLN A 182 -3.49 -5.38 7.43
N LEU A 183 -4.41 -4.82 6.62
CA LEU A 183 -5.10 -5.57 5.57
C LEU A 183 -4.19 -5.92 4.38
N LEU A 184 -3.27 -5.01 4.00
CA LEU A 184 -2.26 -5.30 2.97
C LEU A 184 -1.35 -6.44 3.38
N ASP A 185 -0.84 -6.43 4.60
CA ASP A 185 0.08 -7.45 5.12
C ASP A 185 -0.60 -8.79 5.40
N GLY A 186 -1.94 -8.84 5.38
CA GLY A 186 -2.68 -10.03 5.78
C GLY A 186 -2.58 -10.31 7.28
N ALA A 187 -2.27 -9.28 8.09
CA ALA A 187 -2.20 -9.39 9.54
C ALA A 187 -3.55 -9.67 10.21
N LYS A 188 -4.65 -9.57 9.45
CA LYS A 188 -6.00 -9.90 9.88
C LYS A 188 -6.41 -11.24 9.28
N PRO A 189 -6.62 -12.29 10.11
CA PRO A 189 -6.96 -13.63 9.60
C PRO A 189 -8.34 -13.70 8.94
N PHE A 190 -9.23 -12.76 9.25
CA PHE A 190 -10.54 -12.63 8.60
C PHE A 190 -10.48 -11.92 7.24
N ALA A 191 -9.33 -11.35 6.85
CA ALA A 191 -9.25 -10.53 5.65
C ALA A 191 -9.39 -11.38 4.38
N MET A 192 -10.15 -10.85 3.42
CA MET A 192 -10.40 -11.52 2.15
C MET A 192 -9.13 -11.55 1.30
N THR A 193 -8.67 -12.76 0.97
CA THR A 193 -7.54 -12.97 0.07
C THR A 193 -7.80 -12.31 -1.28
N GLY A 194 -6.80 -11.61 -1.81
CA GLY A 194 -6.92 -10.84 -3.05
C GLY A 194 -7.62 -9.48 -2.92
N PHE A 195 -8.30 -9.18 -1.80
CA PHE A 195 -8.89 -7.84 -1.54
C PHE A 195 -7.83 -6.86 -1.03
N LYS A 196 -6.91 -6.48 -1.92
CA LYS A 196 -5.71 -5.69 -1.59
C LYS A 196 -5.84 -4.23 -2.05
N GLU A 197 -4.71 -3.54 -2.15
CA GLU A 197 -4.56 -2.10 -2.35
C GLU A 197 -5.60 -1.44 -3.29
N ALA A 198 -5.78 -1.99 -4.49
CA ALA A 198 -6.69 -1.39 -5.46
C ALA A 198 -8.15 -1.43 -4.99
N LEU A 199 -8.59 -2.55 -4.45
CA LEU A 199 -9.96 -2.73 -3.94
C LEU A 199 -10.17 -1.96 -2.65
N LEU A 200 -9.21 -1.98 -1.72
CA LEU A 200 -9.25 -1.20 -0.49
C LEU A 200 -9.32 0.31 -0.79
N THR A 201 -8.49 0.81 -1.71
CA THR A 201 -8.54 2.23 -2.12
C THR A 201 -9.86 2.55 -2.80
N ARG A 202 -10.39 1.65 -3.64
CA ARG A 202 -11.67 1.86 -4.32
C ARG A 202 -12.84 1.97 -3.34
N VAL A 203 -12.83 1.20 -2.25
CA VAL A 203 -13.81 1.35 -1.16
C VAL A 203 -13.76 2.79 -0.62
N LEU A 204 -12.55 3.32 -0.36
CA LEU A 204 -12.38 4.69 0.11
C LEU A 204 -12.85 5.74 -0.91
N CYS A 205 -12.59 5.53 -2.22
CA CYS A 205 -13.13 6.40 -3.27
C CYS A 205 -14.65 6.45 -3.28
N VAL A 206 -15.33 5.33 -2.99
CA VAL A 206 -16.80 5.30 -2.95
C VAL A 206 -17.35 5.91 -1.68
N VAL A 207 -16.79 5.58 -0.52
CA VAL A 207 -17.31 6.02 0.78
C VAL A 207 -16.94 7.46 1.09
N HIS A 208 -15.80 7.93 0.60
CA HIS A 208 -15.28 9.28 0.80
C HIS A 208 -14.95 9.93 -0.56
N PRO A 209 -15.95 10.11 -1.44
CA PRO A 209 -15.75 10.54 -2.82
C PRO A 209 -15.19 11.96 -2.94
N ASP A 210 -15.29 12.78 -1.88
CA ASP A 210 -14.76 14.14 -1.87
C ASP A 210 -13.28 14.21 -1.49
N ARG A 211 -12.73 13.15 -0.90
CA ARG A 211 -11.34 13.08 -0.41
C ARG A 211 -10.45 12.20 -1.28
N PHE A 212 -10.96 11.07 -1.75
CA PHE A 212 -10.11 10.08 -2.42
C PHE A 212 -10.21 10.16 -3.94
N LEU A 213 -9.06 10.39 -4.58
CA LEU A 213 -8.89 10.33 -6.02
C LEU A 213 -9.03 8.89 -6.51
N THR A 214 -9.64 8.69 -7.68
CA THR A 214 -9.79 7.37 -8.31
C THR A 214 -8.49 6.86 -8.96
N ILE A 215 -7.36 7.06 -8.27
CA ILE A 215 -6.03 6.56 -8.61
C ILE A 215 -5.71 5.46 -7.61
N LEU A 216 -6.02 4.21 -7.95
CA LEU A 216 -6.19 3.15 -6.95
C LEU A 216 -4.90 2.60 -6.34
N LYS A 217 -3.74 2.84 -6.97
CA LYS A 217 -2.46 2.28 -6.53
C LYS A 217 -1.38 3.35 -6.38
N TYR A 218 -0.48 3.15 -5.42
CA TYR A 218 0.68 3.99 -5.18
C TYR A 218 1.69 3.87 -6.30
N THR A 219 2.02 2.63 -6.69
CA THR A 219 2.93 2.29 -7.79
C THR A 219 2.35 1.17 -8.66
N THR A 220 2.49 1.29 -9.99
CA THR A 220 2.30 0.20 -10.96
C THR A 220 3.22 0.41 -12.16
N GLU A 221 3.34 -0.59 -13.03
CA GLU A 221 4.06 -0.50 -14.31
C GLU A 221 3.45 0.55 -15.26
N ALA A 222 2.12 0.69 -15.28
CA ALA A 222 1.40 1.65 -16.13
C ALA A 222 1.19 3.03 -15.47
N GLY A 223 1.74 3.23 -14.27
CA GLY A 223 1.56 4.46 -13.49
C GLY A 223 0.87 4.28 -12.15
N GLY A 224 0.81 5.35 -11.38
CA GLY A 224 0.25 5.36 -10.03
C GLY A 224 0.47 6.71 -9.39
N LYS A 225 0.07 6.86 -8.13
CA LYS A 225 0.22 8.14 -7.42
C LYS A 225 1.67 8.66 -7.46
N ARG A 226 2.67 7.78 -7.28
CA ARG A 226 4.09 8.14 -7.36
C ARG A 226 4.51 8.64 -8.75
N GLU A 227 4.06 7.96 -9.81
CA GLU A 227 4.41 8.38 -11.17
C GLU A 227 3.72 9.68 -11.56
N ILE A 228 2.45 9.86 -11.21
CA ILE A 228 1.70 11.09 -11.44
C ILE A 228 2.37 12.26 -10.72
N ALA A 229 2.71 12.10 -9.44
CA ALA A 229 3.41 13.13 -8.68
C ALA A 229 4.75 13.53 -9.35
N ARG A 230 5.53 12.55 -9.81
CA ARG A 230 6.80 12.80 -10.51
C ARG A 230 6.60 13.49 -11.86
N LYS A 231 5.73 12.95 -12.72
CA LYS A 231 5.56 13.42 -14.10
C LYS A 231 4.83 14.75 -14.16
N VAL A 232 3.73 14.89 -13.44
CA VAL A 232 2.89 16.10 -13.47
C VAL A 232 3.52 17.22 -12.65
N TYR A 233 3.95 16.92 -11.41
CA TYR A 233 4.39 17.94 -10.45
C TYR A 233 5.90 18.00 -10.22
N GLY A 234 6.69 17.08 -10.77
CA GLY A 234 8.13 17.01 -10.49
C GLY A 234 8.46 16.54 -9.07
N LEU A 235 7.49 15.96 -8.35
CA LEU A 235 7.68 15.51 -6.96
C LEU A 235 8.11 14.05 -6.91
N GLU A 236 9.26 13.80 -6.29
CA GLU A 236 9.73 12.44 -6.00
C GLU A 236 9.08 11.93 -4.71
N LEU A 237 8.03 11.12 -4.85
CA LEU A 237 7.46 10.41 -3.70
C LEU A 237 8.32 9.20 -3.32
N PRO A 238 8.45 8.89 -2.02
CA PRO A 238 9.40 7.86 -1.60
C PRO A 238 9.08 6.45 -2.09
N ALA A 239 10.12 5.70 -2.47
CA ALA A 239 9.95 4.31 -2.85
C ALA A 239 9.63 3.47 -1.61
N PRO A 240 8.65 2.54 -1.65
CA PRO A 240 8.31 1.73 -0.48
C PRO A 240 9.50 1.00 0.15
N GLU A 241 10.46 0.59 -0.67
CA GLU A 241 11.70 -0.09 -0.29
C GLU A 241 12.77 0.83 0.30
N SER A 242 12.67 2.15 0.06
CA SER A 242 13.71 3.11 0.43
C SER A 242 13.41 3.88 1.72
N VAL A 243 12.25 3.64 2.35
CA VAL A 243 11.83 4.36 3.56
C VAL A 243 11.22 3.42 4.59
N ASN A 244 11.30 3.82 5.87
CA ASN A 244 10.66 3.11 6.98
C ASN A 244 9.16 3.46 7.12
N TRP A 245 8.50 3.86 6.04
CA TRP A 245 7.07 4.19 6.03
C TRP A 245 6.25 2.98 5.60
N THR A 246 5.08 2.80 6.22
CA THR A 246 4.16 1.74 5.79
C THR A 246 3.58 2.09 4.42
N ARG A 247 3.23 1.06 3.63
CA ARG A 247 2.54 1.25 2.35
C ARG A 247 1.20 1.95 2.53
N GLY A 248 0.46 1.63 3.59
CA GLY A 248 -0.78 2.32 3.95
C GLY A 248 -0.60 3.84 4.04
N ARG A 249 0.46 4.30 4.72
CA ARG A 249 0.78 5.74 4.82
C ARG A 249 1.13 6.33 3.46
N LEU A 250 1.98 5.66 2.68
CA LEU A 250 2.33 6.11 1.33
C LEU A 250 1.09 6.29 0.44
N ILE A 251 0.16 5.32 0.46
CA ILE A 251 -1.06 5.34 -0.35
C ILE A 251 -1.96 6.51 0.04
N LEU A 252 -2.19 6.72 1.34
CA LEU A 252 -3.11 7.74 1.84
C LEU A 252 -2.52 9.15 1.77
N TRP A 253 -1.25 9.33 2.16
CA TRP A 253 -0.62 10.64 2.14
C TRP A 253 -0.39 11.14 0.72
N SER A 254 -0.04 10.24 -0.22
CA SER A 254 0.04 10.62 -1.63
C SER A 254 -1.32 10.93 -2.25
N ASN A 255 -2.41 10.30 -1.78
CA ASN A 255 -3.77 10.71 -2.17
C ASN A 255 -4.04 12.15 -1.72
N ASP A 256 -3.85 12.43 -0.43
CA ASP A 256 -4.17 13.74 0.15
C ASP A 256 -3.29 14.84 -0.47
N LEU A 257 -2.01 14.54 -0.75
CA LEU A 257 -1.10 15.45 -1.46
C LEU A 257 -1.59 15.75 -2.88
N LEU A 258 -1.89 14.71 -3.68
CA LEU A 258 -2.35 14.90 -5.06
C LEU A 258 -3.72 15.59 -5.11
N HIS A 259 -4.60 15.30 -4.16
CA HIS A 259 -5.90 15.95 -4.00
C HIS A 259 -5.74 17.45 -3.70
N THR A 260 -4.80 17.79 -2.84
CA THR A 260 -4.48 19.20 -2.55
C THR A 260 -3.86 19.89 -3.77
N LEU A 261 -2.96 19.21 -4.47
CA LEU A 261 -2.25 19.76 -5.64
C LEU A 261 -3.15 19.98 -6.86
N VAL A 262 -4.13 19.10 -7.08
CA VAL A 262 -5.07 19.26 -8.20
C VAL A 262 -6.06 20.40 -7.94
N GLY A 263 -6.40 20.65 -6.67
CA GLY A 263 -7.22 21.77 -6.22
C GLY A 263 -8.65 21.76 -6.76
N ASP A 264 -9.33 22.90 -6.64
CA ASP A 264 -10.77 23.02 -6.90
C ASP A 264 -11.12 23.21 -8.39
N GLY A 265 -12.41 23.25 -8.72
CA GLY A 265 -12.90 23.52 -10.09
C GLY A 265 -13.24 22.27 -10.90
N PHE A 266 -12.97 21.09 -10.36
CA PHE A 266 -13.49 19.83 -10.89
C PHE A 266 -14.86 19.51 -10.31
N ALA A 267 -15.69 18.81 -11.08
CA ALA A 267 -17.04 18.42 -10.67
C ALA A 267 -17.05 17.39 -9.51
N HIS A 268 -16.03 16.52 -9.45
CA HIS A 268 -15.85 15.47 -8.44
C HIS A 268 -14.45 14.84 -8.58
N GLN A 269 -14.05 13.99 -7.63
CA GLN A 269 -12.66 13.48 -7.59
C GLN A 269 -12.28 12.53 -8.73
N GLN A 270 -13.25 11.87 -9.36
CA GLN A 270 -12.98 11.14 -10.60
C GLN A 270 -12.62 12.09 -11.76
N HIS A 271 -13.23 13.27 -11.84
CA HIS A 271 -12.88 14.28 -12.85
C HIS A 271 -11.47 14.83 -12.58
N SER A 272 -11.13 15.09 -11.32
CA SER A 272 -9.76 15.45 -10.90
C SER A 272 -8.73 14.36 -11.25
N ALA A 273 -9.04 13.09 -10.99
CA ALA A 273 -8.16 11.98 -11.32
C ALA A 273 -7.99 11.79 -12.84
N ALA A 274 -9.07 11.97 -13.61
CA ALA A 274 -9.01 11.91 -15.07
C ALA A 274 -8.13 13.02 -15.66
N PHE A 275 -8.18 14.23 -15.10
CA PHE A 275 -7.22 15.29 -15.41
C PHE A 275 -5.78 14.87 -15.11
N LEU A 276 -5.51 14.31 -13.93
CA LEU A 276 -4.14 13.92 -13.55
C LEU A 276 -3.55 12.86 -14.49
N TRP A 277 -4.35 11.89 -14.92
CA TRP A 277 -3.94 10.92 -15.95
C TRP A 277 -3.70 11.60 -17.30
N TRP A 278 -4.62 12.44 -17.75
CA TRP A 278 -4.49 13.19 -19.01
C TRP A 278 -3.25 14.11 -19.03
N ALA A 279 -2.96 14.77 -17.91
CA ALA A 279 -1.81 15.64 -17.74
C ALA A 279 -0.51 14.84 -17.73
N LYS A 280 -0.49 13.66 -17.11
CA LYS A 280 0.67 12.75 -17.08
C LYS A 280 1.16 12.46 -18.50
N ASP A 281 0.24 12.07 -19.39
CA ASP A 281 0.57 11.64 -20.75
C ASP A 281 1.06 12.81 -21.63
N ARG A 282 0.56 14.03 -21.41
CA ARG A 282 0.98 15.25 -22.14
C ARG A 282 2.30 15.85 -21.67
N VAL A 283 2.76 15.48 -20.47
CA VAL A 283 4.11 15.86 -20.05
C VAL A 283 5.17 15.07 -20.83
N GLU A 284 4.84 13.86 -21.30
CA GLU A 284 5.75 13.01 -22.06
C GLU A 284 5.88 13.43 -23.54
N GLU A 285 4.84 14.00 -24.15
CA GLU A 285 4.87 14.44 -25.56
C GLU A 285 5.76 15.68 -25.82
N HIS A 286 6.22 16.35 -24.76
CA HIS A 286 7.00 17.60 -24.84
C HIS A 286 8.31 17.55 -24.02
N ALA A 287 8.78 16.36 -23.65
CA ALA A 287 10.07 16.12 -23.00
C ALA A 287 11.04 15.43 -23.98
#